data_AF-A0A2V8D4W9-F1
#
_entry.id   AF-A0A2V8D4W9-F1
#
_cell.length_a   1.000
_cell.length_b   1.000
_cell.length_c   1.000
_cell.angle_alpha   90.00
_cell.angle_beta   90.00
_cell.angle_gamma   90.00
#
_symmetry.space_group_name_H-M   'P 1'
#
loop_
_entity.id
_entity.type
_entity.pdbx_description
1 polymer ?
#
loop_
_entity_poly.entity_id
_entity_poly.type
_entity_poly.pdbx_seq_one_letter_code
_entity_poly.pdbx_strand_id
1 'polypeptide(L)'
;ILAEDFLCSNPDGALLDKRQFLERTAGPRPLARLTGDDVRIRVLGDIAIIHAATRYTTLDGQDGRGRYTDVWQKRGGTWLAVSAHVTRL
;
A
#
# COMPACT_ATOMS: atom_id res chain seq x y z
N ILE A 1 6.83 5.26 9.30
CA ILE A 1 5.59 4.46 9.26
C ILE A 1 5.80 2.98 8.89
N LEU A 2 6.77 2.63 8.04
CA LEU A 2 7.04 1.23 7.68
C LEU A 2 7.94 0.55 8.74
N ALA A 3 7.58 -0.68 9.13
CA ALA A 3 8.42 -1.55 9.94
C ALA A 3 9.72 -1.92 9.20
N GLU A 4 10.74 -2.39 9.92
CA GLU A 4 12.03 -2.79 9.34
C GLU A 4 11.90 -4.01 8.43
N ASP A 5 11.07 -4.97 8.85
CA ASP A 5 10.69 -6.21 8.18
C ASP A 5 9.50 -6.05 7.20
N PHE A 6 9.23 -4.83 6.74
CA PHE A 6 8.14 -4.56 5.81
C PHE A 6 8.34 -5.24 4.45
N LEU A 7 7.27 -5.86 3.93
CA LEU A 7 7.22 -6.46 2.59
C LEU A 7 5.99 -5.98 1.81
N CYS A 8 6.18 -5.63 0.53
CA CYS A 8 5.11 -5.21 -0.38
C CYS A 8 5.03 -6.09 -1.62
N SER A 9 3.90 -6.77 -1.83
CA SER A 9 3.58 -7.43 -3.11
C SER A 9 2.97 -6.43 -4.08
N ASN A 10 3.64 -6.21 -5.21
CA ASN A 10 3.16 -5.32 -6.26
C ASN A 10 2.32 -6.04 -7.32
N PRO A 11 1.58 -5.29 -8.16
CA PRO A 11 0.75 -5.86 -9.23
C PRO A 11 1.54 -6.64 -10.28
N ASP A 12 2.84 -6.34 -10.43
CA ASP A 12 3.79 -7.04 -11.32
C ASP A 12 4.30 -8.36 -10.73
N GLY A 13 3.84 -8.74 -9.53
CA GLY A 13 4.29 -9.93 -8.81
C GLY A 13 5.61 -9.74 -8.05
N ALA A 14 6.25 -8.58 -8.16
CA ALA A 14 7.47 -8.31 -7.40
C ALA A 14 7.17 -8.17 -5.91
N LEU A 15 7.99 -8.79 -5.07
CA LEU A 15 8.00 -8.61 -3.62
C LEU A 15 9.12 -7.64 -3.25
N LEU A 16 8.77 -6.48 -2.73
CA LEU A 16 9.72 -5.44 -2.34
C LEU A 16 9.92 -5.41 -0.83
N ASP A 17 11.17 -5.29 -0.39
CA ASP A 17 11.49 -4.91 0.98
C ASP A 17 11.23 -3.40 1.22
N LYS A 18 11.36 -2.97 2.48
CA LYS A 18 11.22 -1.56 2.88
C LYS A 18 12.05 -0.60 2.02
N ARG A 19 13.33 -0.92 1.78
CA ARG A 19 14.25 -0.02 1.08
C ARG A 19 13.84 0.12 -0.38
N GLN A 20 13.62 -1.01 -1.06
CA GLN A 20 13.16 -1.05 -2.46
C GLN A 20 11.81 -0.36 -2.65
N PHE A 21 10.88 -0.54 -1.70
CA PHE A 21 9.58 0.13 -1.73
C PHE A 21 9.71 1.65 -1.58
N LEU A 22 10.57 2.13 -0.66
CA LEU A 22 10.84 3.55 -0.48
C LEU A 22 11.53 4.16 -1.70
N GLU A 23 12.53 3.48 -2.28
CA GLU A 23 13.20 3.91 -3.52
C GLU A 23 12.19 4.04 -4.68
N ARG A 24 11.33 3.03 -4.87
CA ARG A 24 10.27 3.07 -5.90
C ARG A 24 9.27 4.20 -5.65
N THR A 25 8.89 4.44 -4.39
CA THR A 25 7.92 5.49 -4.01
C THR A 25 8.51 6.89 -4.13
N ALA A 26 9.82 7.05 -3.90
CA ALA A 26 10.54 8.32 -4.04
C ALA A 26 10.80 8.72 -5.50
N GLY A 27 10.73 7.76 -6.43
CA GLY A 27 10.87 8.00 -7.86
C GLY A 27 9.75 8.86 -8.47
N PRO A 28 9.83 9.15 -9.79
CA PRO A 28 8.81 9.90 -10.49
C PRO A 28 7.41 9.29 -10.30
N ARG A 29 6.44 10.12 -9.91
CA ARG A 29 5.06 9.67 -9.73
C ARG A 29 4.38 9.51 -11.09
N PRO A 30 3.94 8.30 -11.50
CA PRO A 30 3.30 8.09 -12.79
C PRO A 30 1.81 8.47 -12.79
N LEU A 31 1.28 8.94 -11.65
CA LEU A 31 -0.13 9.22 -11.42
C LEU A 31 -0.35 10.71 -11.19
N ALA A 32 -1.31 11.30 -11.91
CA ALA A 32 -1.79 12.65 -11.65
C ALA A 32 -2.71 12.71 -10.43
N ARG A 33 -3.53 11.66 -10.22
CA ARG A 33 -4.43 11.52 -9.07
C ARG A 33 -4.42 10.09 -8.58
N LEU A 34 -4.56 9.93 -7.27
CA LEU A 34 -4.75 8.65 -6.60
C LEU A 34 -5.69 8.88 -5.41
N THR A 35 -6.80 8.14 -5.36
CA THR A 35 -7.75 8.17 -4.25
C THR A 35 -7.94 6.76 -3.68
N GLY A 36 -8.13 6.71 -2.36
CA GLY A 36 -8.57 5.51 -1.66
C GLY A 36 -10.06 5.60 -1.35
N ASP A 37 -10.80 4.55 -1.71
CA ASP A 37 -12.25 4.42 -1.50
C ASP A 37 -12.56 3.09 -0.81
N ASP A 38 -13.78 2.89 -0.28
CA ASP A 38 -14.22 1.62 0.31
C ASP A 38 -13.24 1.07 1.38
N VAL A 39 -12.78 1.96 2.25
CA VAL A 39 -11.80 1.62 3.29
C VAL A 39 -12.48 0.84 4.40
N ARG A 40 -11.99 -0.36 4.70
CA ARG A 40 -12.41 -1.21 5.81
C ARG A 40 -11.23 -1.56 6.68
N ILE A 41 -11.32 -1.22 7.96
CA ILE A 41 -10.27 -1.46 8.95
C ILE A 41 -10.78 -2.50 9.94
N ARG A 42 -10.01 -3.56 10.15
CA ARG A 42 -10.25 -4.58 11.18
C ARG A 42 -9.06 -4.63 12.12
N VAL A 43 -9.29 -4.41 13.41
CA VAL A 43 -8.26 -4.50 14.45
C VAL A 43 -8.39 -5.85 15.15
N LEU A 44 -7.31 -6.61 15.18
CA LEU A 44 -7.18 -7.96 15.73
C LEU A 44 -6.02 -7.95 16.73
N GLY A 45 -6.29 -7.53 17.97
CA GLY A 45 -5.25 -7.34 18.98
C GLY A 45 -4.28 -6.22 18.60
N ASP A 46 -3.00 -6.56 18.45
CA ASP A 46 -1.95 -5.64 18.02
C ASP A 46 -1.80 -5.57 16.48
N ILE A 47 -2.64 -6.25 15.71
CA ILE A 47 -2.65 -6.23 14.25
C ILE A 47 -3.85 -5.42 13.75
N ALA A 48 -3.67 -4.64 12.68
CA ALA A 48 -4.75 -4.02 11.94
C ALA A 48 -4.64 -4.40 10.46
N ILE A 49 -5.74 -4.82 9.86
CA ILE A 49 -5.85 -5.15 8.44
C ILE A 49 -6.74 -4.09 7.79
N ILE A 50 -6.20 -3.41 6.78
CA ILE A 50 -6.89 -2.40 6.00
C ILE A 50 -7.12 -2.96 4.61
N HIS A 51 -8.38 -3.04 4.19
CA HIS A 51 -8.72 -3.29 2.79
C HIS A 51 -9.31 -2.02 2.19
N ALA A 52 -8.86 -1.64 1.00
CA ALA A 52 -9.41 -0.47 0.32
C ALA A 52 -9.36 -0.64 -1.20
N ALA A 53 -10.25 0.07 -1.89
CA ALA A 53 -10.19 0.26 -3.32
C ALA A 53 -9.32 1.47 -3.67
N THR A 54 -8.67 1.43 -4.82
CA THR A 54 -7.96 2.58 -5.39
C THR A 54 -8.54 2.97 -6.72
N ARG A 55 -8.64 4.28 -6.94
CA ARG A 55 -8.87 4.87 -8.26
C ARG A 55 -7.72 5.82 -8.55
N TYR A 56 -7.22 5.81 -9.78
CA TYR A 56 -6.13 6.69 -10.17
C TYR A 56 -6.27 7.15 -11.60
N THR A 57 -5.64 8.27 -11.91
CA THR A 57 -5.48 8.77 -13.27
C THR A 57 -3.98 8.87 -13.56
N THR A 58 -3.54 8.32 -14.69
CA THR A 58 -2.15 8.48 -15.14
C THR A 58 -1.88 9.92 -15.57
N LEU A 59 -0.60 10.28 -15.74
CA LEU A 59 -0.23 11.58 -16.30
C LEU A 59 -0.78 11.80 -17.72
N ASP A 60 -0.95 10.71 -18.49
CA ASP A 60 -1.52 10.72 -19.85
C ASP A 60 -3.06 10.69 -19.87
N GLY A 61 -3.70 10.86 -18.71
CA GLY A 61 -5.16 10.95 -18.58
C GLY A 61 -5.91 9.61 -18.61
N GLN A 62 -5.23 8.47 -18.47
CA GLN A 62 -5.88 7.17 -18.41
C GLN A 62 -6.37 6.85 -17.00
N ASP A 63 -7.63 6.45 -16.89
CA ASP A 63 -8.22 6.01 -15.64
C ASP A 63 -7.86 4.55 -15.34
N GLY A 64 -7.55 4.26 -14.08
CA GLY A 64 -7.29 2.93 -13.59
C GLY A 64 -7.85 2.68 -12.21
N ARG A 65 -7.97 1.39 -11.87
CA ARG A 65 -8.56 0.94 -10.60
C ARG A 65 -7.75 -0.20 -10.01
N GLY A 66 -7.90 -0.42 -8.72
CA GLY A 66 -7.23 -1.49 -8.02
C GLY A 66 -7.77 -1.69 -6.61
N ARG A 67 -7.09 -2.55 -5.87
CA ARG A 67 -7.28 -2.71 -4.43
C ARG A 67 -5.94 -2.87 -3.74
N TYR A 68 -5.89 -2.50 -2.47
CA TYR A 68 -4.78 -2.87 -1.61
C TYR A 68 -5.26 -3.50 -0.31
N THR A 69 -4.39 -4.33 0.25
CA THR A 69 -4.46 -4.78 1.64
C THR A 69 -3.19 -4.36 2.34
N ASP A 70 -3.31 -3.51 3.36
CA ASP A 70 -2.21 -3.17 4.25
C ASP A 70 -2.39 -3.87 5.59
N VAL A 71 -1.31 -4.46 6.09
CA VAL A 71 -1.25 -5.04 7.43
C VAL A 71 -0.33 -4.18 8.28
N TRP A 72 -0.85 -3.75 9.42
CA TRP A 72 -0.16 -2.93 10.40
C TRP A 72 -0.03 -3.70 11.70
N GLN A 73 1.08 -3.51 12.41
CA GLN A 73 1.29 -4.02 13.76
C GLN A 73 1.62 -2.88 14.72
N LYS A 74 1.04 -2.91 15.92
CA LYS A 74 1.35 -1.99 17.01
C LYS A 74 2.59 -2.47 17.76
N ARG A 75 3.76 -1.87 17.48
CA ARG A 75 5.05 -2.19 18.12
C ARG A 75 5.48 -1.04 19.02
N GLY A 76 5.75 -1.32 20.30
CA GLY A 76 6.16 -0.29 21.26
C GLY A 76 5.16 0.87 21.34
N GLY A 77 3.87 0.59 21.24
CA GLY A 77 2.81 1.62 21.25
C GLY A 77 2.54 2.31 19.90
N THR A 78 3.36 2.07 18.89
CA THR A 78 3.27 2.73 17.58
C THR A 78 2.81 1.76 16.49
N TRP A 79 1.85 2.17 15.67
CA TRP A 79 1.44 1.41 14.50
C TRP A 79 2.48 1.53 13.38
N LEU A 80 2.98 0.39 12.90
CA LEU A 80 3.90 0.28 11.78
C LEU A 80 3.31 -0.64 10.72
N ALA A 81 3.38 -0.25 9.44
CA ALA A 81 3.01 -1.14 8.35
C ALA A 81 4.05 -2.26 8.26
N VAL A 82 3.59 -3.51 8.30
CA VAL A 82 4.43 -4.72 8.20
C VAL A 82 4.27 -5.42 6.86
N SER A 83 3.12 -5.24 6.19
CA SER A 83 2.92 -5.77 4.85
C SER A 83 1.96 -4.90 4.04
N ALA A 84 2.16 -4.88 2.73
CA ALA A 84 1.20 -4.36 1.77
C ALA A 84 1.06 -5.34 0.59
N HIS A 85 -0.13 -5.40 0.01
CA HIS A 85 -0.38 -6.13 -1.22
C HIS A 85 -1.28 -5.30 -2.12
N VAL A 86 -0.84 -5.03 -3.34
CA VAL A 86 -1.54 -4.18 -4.31
C VAL A 86 -1.91 -4.99 -5.54
N THR A 87 -3.16 -4.83 -5.98
CA THR A 87 -3.69 -5.37 -7.23
C THR A 87 -4.17 -4.24 -8.12
N ARG A 88 -4.13 -4.45 -9.43
CA ARG A 88 -4.64 -3.52 -10.46
C ARG A 88 -5.63 -4.26 -11.34
N LEU A 89 -6.59 -3.52 -11.89
CA LEU A 89 -7.52 -3.96 -12.92
C LEU A 89 -7.13 -3.39 -14.27
#